data_AF-A0A946TEP1-F1
#
_entry.id   AF-A0A946TEP1-F1
#
_cell.length_a   1.000
_cell.length_b   1.000
_cell.length_c   1.000
_cell.angle_alpha   90.00
_cell.angle_beta   90.00
_cell.angle_gamma   90.00
#
_symmetry.space_group_name_H-M   'P 1'
#
loop_
_entity.id
_entity.type
_entity.pdbx_description
1 polymer ?
#
loop_
_entity_poly.entity_id
_entity_poly.type
_entity_poly.pdbx_seq_one_letter_code
_entity_poly.pdbx_strand_id
1 'polypeptide(L)' 'METEKKAVDFEQQLENLEALVESLESGSLSLEDSLKSFEQGIKVARECQTALKQAEQKVELLTRQGDELVSQPFEADD' A
#
# COMPACT_ATOMS: atom_id res chain seq x y z
N MET A 1 -15.67 8.22 -7.01
CA MET A 1 -15.63 9.02 -5.77
C MET A 1 -15.06 8.28 -4.56
N GLU A 2 -15.65 7.18 -4.06
CA GLU A 2 -15.13 6.54 -2.82
C GLU A 2 -13.75 5.86 -3.01
N THR A 3 -13.47 5.33 -4.21
CA THR A 3 -12.18 4.74 -4.59
C THR A 3 -11.08 5.78 -4.78
N GLU A 4 -11.41 6.94 -5.36
CA GLU A 4 -10.48 8.07 -5.52
C GLU A 4 -10.08 8.64 -4.16
N LYS A 5 -11.03 8.73 -3.22
CA LYS A 5 -10.74 9.25 -1.87
C LYS A 5 -9.74 8.36 -1.11
N LYS A 6 -9.89 7.04 -1.19
CA LYS A 6 -8.93 6.09 -0.57
C LYS A 6 -7.56 6.09 -1.26
N ALA A 7 -7.51 6.34 -2.56
CA ALA A 7 -6.24 6.50 -3.28
C ALA A 7 -5.52 7.79 -2.86
N VAL A 8 -6.25 8.90 -2.77
CA VAL A 8 -5.72 10.18 -2.25
C VAL A 8 -5.23 10.02 -0.81
N ASP A 9 -5.96 9.29 0.05
CA ASP A 9 -5.52 9.01 1.43
C ASP A 9 -4.24 8.16 1.49
N PHE A 10 -3.99 7.27 0.52
CA PHE A 10 -2.76 6.49 0.45
C PHE A 10 -1.57 7.35 0.02
N GLU A 11 -1.71 8.10 -1.07
CA GLU A 11 -0.64 8.98 -1.57
C GLU A 11 -0.25 10.02 -0.52
N GLN A 12 -1.22 10.59 0.20
CA GLN A 12 -0.93 11.54 1.27
C GLN A 12 -0.15 10.89 2.43
N GLN A 13 -0.47 9.64 2.79
CA GLN A 13 0.28 8.92 3.81
C GLN A 13 1.70 8.58 3.35
N LEU A 14 1.88 8.22 2.08
CA LEU A 14 3.19 7.96 1.52
C LEU A 14 4.07 9.22 1.53
N GLU A 15 3.52 10.36 1.11
CA GLU A 15 4.21 11.65 1.11
C GLU A 15 4.61 12.08 2.53
N ASN A 16 3.73 11.85 3.52
CA ASN A 16 4.05 12.09 4.93
C ASN A 16 5.19 11.20 5.43
N LEU A 17 5.26 9.94 4.98
CA LEU A 17 6.34 9.04 5.35
C LEU A 17 7.68 9.49 4.75
N GLU A 18 7.68 9.90 3.49
CA GLU A 18 8.86 10.44 2.80
C GLU A 18 9.40 11.69 3.51
N ALA A 19 8.53 12.63 3.88
CA ALA A 19 8.91 13.82 4.63
C ALA A 19 9.50 13.49 6.02
N LEU A 20 8.97 12.47 6.71
CA LEU A 20 9.51 12.00 7.98
C LEU A 20 10.91 11.39 7.81
N VAL A 21 11.12 10.60 6.76
CA VAL A 21 12.43 10.01 6.44
C VAL A 21 13.44 11.11 6.11
N GLU A 22 13.08 12.07 5.25
CA GLU A 22 13.96 13.18 4.90
C GLU A 22 14.37 14.00 6.13
N SER A 23 13.42 14.26 7.04
CA SER A 23 13.68 14.94 8.30
C SER A 23 14.67 14.16 9.20
N LEU A 24 14.51 12.84 9.30
CA LEU A 24 15.43 11.97 10.04
C LEU A 24 16.83 11.93 9.41
N GLU A 25 16.92 11.85 8.08
CA GLU A 25 18.18 11.84 7.34
C GLU A 25 18.91 13.19 7.38
N SER A 26 18.18 14.29 7.55
CA SER A 26 18.78 15.63 7.70
C SER A 26 19.70 15.76 8.92
N GLY A 27 19.52 14.92 9.94
CA GLY A 27 20.29 14.96 11.19
C GLY A 27 20.08 16.23 12.02
N SER A 28 19.09 17.06 11.67
CA SER A 28 18.81 18.33 12.35
C SER A 28 17.90 18.18 13.59
N LEU A 29 17.30 17.00 13.77
CA LEU A 29 16.39 16.71 14.87
C LEU A 29 17.13 16.42 16.18
N SER A 30 16.51 16.82 17.28
CA SER A 30 16.94 16.35 18.61
C SER A 30 16.72 14.84 18.75
N LEU A 31 17.35 14.20 19.75
CA LEU A 31 17.13 12.77 20.03
C LEU A 31 15.64 12.46 20.30
N GLU A 32 14.96 13.33 21.07
CA GLU A 32 13.55 13.14 21.40
C GLU A 32 12.67 13.28 20.16
N ASP A 33 12.94 14.26 19.31
CA ASP A 33 12.18 14.47 18.07
C ASP A 33 12.47 13.39 17.03
N SER A 34 13.68 12.86 17.01
CA SER A 34 14.06 11.71 16.17
C SER A 34 13.27 10.46 16.57
N LEU A 35 13.14 10.20 17.88
CA LEU A 35 12.33 9.07 18.38
C LEU A 35 10.84 9.23 18.04
N LYS A 36 10.28 10.44 18.22
CA LYS A 36 8.89 10.73 17.83
C LYS A 36 8.66 10.55 16.34
N SER A 37 9.56 11.08 15.51
CA SER A 37 9.48 10.97 14.05
C SER A 37 9.60 9.52 13.59
N PHE A 38 10.46 8.73 14.24
CA PHE A 38 10.57 7.30 13.99
C PHE A 38 9.29 6.53 14.35
N GLU A 39 8.71 6.76 15.53
CA GLU A 39 7.44 6.14 15.93
C GLU A 39 6.30 6.49 14.96
N GLN A 40 6.21 7.75 14.55
CA GLN A 40 5.26 8.19 13.53
C GLN A 40 5.51 7.52 12.19
N GLY A 41 6.75 7.45 11.71
CA GLY A 41 7.11 6.79 10.46
C GLY A 41 6.72 5.31 10.46
N ILE A 42 6.96 4.58 11.55
CA ILE A 42 6.54 3.19 11.71
C ILE A 42 5.02 3.05 11.63
N LYS A 43 4.26 3.98 12.24
CA LYS A 43 2.81 3.97 12.18
C LYS A 43 2.31 4.16 10.74
N VAL A 44 2.79 5.21 10.06
CA VAL A 44 2.38 5.53 8.68
C VAL A 44 2.76 4.39 7.72
N ALA A 45 3.95 3.80 7.87
CA ALA A 45 4.37 2.66 7.06
C ALA A 45 3.45 1.43 7.21
N ARG A 46 2.96 1.16 8.42
CA ARG A 46 1.99 0.08 8.67
C ARG A 46 0.63 0.35 8.03
N GLU A 47 0.18 1.60 8.07
CA GLU A 47 -1.08 2.02 7.44
C GLU A 47 -0.99 1.86 5.92
N CYS A 48 0.12 2.28 5.31
CA CYS A 48 0.41 2.08 3.88
C CYS A 48 0.40 0.59 3.50
N GLN A 49 1.11 -0.26 4.25
CA GLN A 49 1.10 -1.71 4.01
C GLN A 49 -0.30 -2.31 4.12
N THR A 50 -1.12 -1.83 5.06
CA THR A 50 -2.50 -2.30 5.22
C THR A 50 -3.35 -1.92 4.03
N ALA A 51 -3.23 -0.69 3.54
CA ALA A 51 -3.93 -0.24 2.34
C ALA A 51 -3.53 -1.06 1.09
N LEU A 52 -2.24 -1.34 0.90
CA LEU A 52 -1.75 -2.18 -0.20
C LEU A 52 -2.33 -3.59 -0.14
N LYS A 53 -2.34 -4.23 1.05
CA LYS A 53 -2.94 -5.56 1.23
C LYS A 53 -4.43 -5.58 0.89
N GLN A 54 -5.17 -4.54 1.27
CA GLN A 54 -6.59 -4.43 0.93
C GLN A 54 -6.80 -4.27 -0.58
N ALA A 55 -5.94 -3.49 -1.25
CA ALA A 55 -5.97 -3.33 -2.69
C ALA A 55 -5.67 -4.66 -3.40
N GLU A 56 -4.64 -5.39 -2.98
CA GLU A 56 -4.27 -6.71 -3.50
C GLU A 56 -5.42 -7.72 -3.37
N GLN A 57 -6.03 -7.82 -2.19
CA GLN A 57 -7.19 -8.69 -1.96
C GLN A 57 -8.37 -8.33 -2.88
N LYS A 58 -8.61 -7.04 -3.09
CA LYS A 58 -9.68 -6.59 -3.98
C LYS A 58 -9.42 -6.98 -5.43
N VAL A 59 -8.17 -6.85 -5.90
CA VAL A 59 -7.76 -7.27 -7.23
C VAL A 59 -7.94 -8.79 -7.38
N GLU A 60 -7.49 -9.57 -6.39
CA GLU A 60 -7.63 -11.03 -6.40
C GLU A 60 -9.09 -11.48 -6.50
N LEU A 61 -10.00 -10.84 -5.75
CA LEU A 61 -11.43 -11.12 -5.82
C LEU A 61 -12.04 -10.78 -7.19
N LEU A 62 -11.65 -9.65 -7.77
CA LEU A 62 -12.14 -9.23 -9.09
C LEU A 62 -11.66 -10.17 -10.19
N THR A 63 -10.39 -10.59 -10.15
CA THR A 63 -9.84 -11.57 -11.10
C THR A 63 -10.53 -12.92 -10.98
N ARG A 64 -10.83 -13.40 -9.76
CA ARG A 64 -11.56 -14.65 -9.53
C ARG A 64 -13.03 -14.60 -9.96
N GLN A 65 -13.67 -13.44 -9.97
CA GLN A 65 -15.05 -13.27 -10.43
C GLN A 65 -15.18 -13.12 -11.95
N GLY A 66 -14.10 -12.74 -12.64
CA GLY A 66 -14.04 -12.71 -14.10
C GLY A 66 -13.81 -14.06 -14.76
N ASP A 67 -13.47 -15.09 -13.97
CA ASP A 67 -13.17 -16.43 -14.43
C ASP A 67 -14.33 -17.38 -14.05
N GLU A 68 -15.35 -17.42 -14.91
CA GLU A 68 -15.97 -18.71 -15.19
C GLU A 68 -14.82 -19.58 -15.71
N LEU A 69 -14.23 -20.42 -14.84
CA LEU A 69 -13.20 -21.38 -15.22
C LEU A 69 -13.81 -22.38 -16.20
N VAL A 70 -13.85 -22.03 -17.48
CA VAL A 70 -14.20 -22.94 -18.55
C VAL A 70 -12.96 -23.77 -18.84
N SER A 71 -12.83 -24.89 -18.11
CA SER A 71 -11.90 -25.94 -18.53
C SER A 71 -12.41 -26.52 -19.85
N GLN A 72 -11.76 -26.19 -20.97
CA GLN A 72 -11.96 -26.93 -22.20
C GLN A 72 -11.04 -28.16 -22.19
N PRO A 73 -11.51 -29.34 -22.63
CA PRO A 73 -10.64 -30.47 -22.90
C PRO A 73 -9.56 -30.02 -23.88
N PHE A 74 -8.30 -30.33 -23.57
CA PHE A 74 -7.22 -30.16 -24.53
C PHE A 74 -7.38 -31.23 -25.62
N GLU A 75 -7.90 -30.83 -26.78
CA GLU A 75 -7.80 -31.66 -27.99
C GLU A 75 -6.41 -31.42 -28.58
N ALA A 76 -5.55 -32.42 -28.46
CA ALA A 76 -4.34 -32.48 -29.24
C ALA A 76 -4.75 -32.82 -30.68
N ASP A 77 -4.65 -31.85 -31.60
CA ASP A 77 -4.67 -32.14 -33.03
C ASP A 77 -3.35 -32.85 -33.40
N ASP A 78 -3.49 -34.16 -33.68
CA ASP A 78 -2.53 -35.20 -34.14
C ASP A 78 -1.28 -35.53 -33.28
#